data_AF-A0A061HXB6-F1
#
_entry.id   AF-A0A061HXB6-F1
#
_cell.length_a   1.000
_cell.length_b   1.000
_cell.length_c   1.000
_cell.angle_alpha   90.00
_cell.angle_beta   90.00
_cell.angle_gamma   90.00
#
_symmetry.space_group_name_H-M   'P 1'
#
loop_
_entity.id
_entity.type
_entity.pdbx_description
1 polymer ?
#
loop_
_entity_poly.entity_id
_entity_poly.type
_entity_poly.pdbx_seq_one_letter_code
_entity_poly.pdbx_strand_id
1 'polypeptide(L)' 'KRICVGEALARMELFLYFTSILQRFSLRSLVPPAEIDIAHKISGFGNIPPTYEVCFMAR' A
#
# COMPACT_ATOMS: atom_id res chain seq x y z
N LYS A 1 -28.73 0.26 -0.15
CA LYS A 1 -27.93 -0.98 -0.39
C LYS A 1 -27.09 -0.80 -1.65
N ARG A 2 -25.92 -0.15 -1.57
CA ARG A 2 -24.94 -0.09 -2.67
C ARG A 2 -23.59 -0.54 -2.13
N ILE A 3 -23.46 -1.84 -1.95
CA ILE A 3 -22.19 -2.46 -1.57
C ILE A 3 -21.30 -2.53 -2.82
N CYS A 4 -19.99 -2.51 -2.62
CA CYS A 4 -19.05 -2.68 -3.72
C CYS A 4 -19.25 -4.08 -4.33
N VAL A 5 -19.65 -4.14 -5.60
CA VAL A 5 -19.83 -5.42 -6.32
C VAL A 5 -18.51 -6.19 -6.39
N GLY A 6 -17.39 -5.47 -6.42
CA GLY A 6 -16.04 -6.03 -6.42
C GLY A 6 -15.44 -6.30 -5.04
N GLU A 7 -16.20 -6.27 -3.94
CA GLU A 7 -15.63 -6.42 -2.59
C GLU A 7 -14.81 -7.72 -2.43
N ALA A 8 -15.37 -8.85 -2.83
CA ALA A 8 -14.69 -10.14 -2.70
C ALA A 8 -13.40 -10.20 -3.55
N LEU A 9 -13.44 -9.64 -4.76
CA LEU A 9 -12.29 -9.56 -5.65
C LEU A 9 -11.20 -8.67 -5.05
N ALA A 10 -11.54 -7.46 -4.62
CA ALA A 10 -10.59 -6.53 -4.02
C ALA A 10 -9.93 -7.12 -2.77
N ARG A 11 -10.69 -7.83 -1.93
CA ARG A 11 -10.14 -8.51 -0.75
C ARG A 11 -9.15 -9.62 -1.11
N MET A 12 -9.46 -10.41 -2.13
CA MET A 12 -8.57 -11.46 -2.63
C MET A 12 -7.30 -10.87 -3.23
N GLU A 13 -7.41 -9.86 -4.08
CA GLU A 13 -6.27 -9.20 -4.72
C GLU A 13 -5.33 -8.57 -3.70
N LEU A 14 -5.86 -7.79 -2.75
CA LEU A 14 -5.07 -7.22 -1.67
C LEU A 14 -4.35 -8.31 -0.88
N PHE A 15 -5.06 -9.38 -0.49
CA PHE A 15 -4.46 -10.47 0.25
C PHE A 15 -3.31 -11.13 -0.52
N LEU A 16 -3.54 -11.53 -1.77
CA LEU A 16 -2.53 -12.22 -2.58
C LEU A 16 -1.33 -11.33 -2.88
N TYR A 17 -1.54 -10.06 -3.25
CA TYR A 17 -0.43 -9.15 -3.54
C TYR A 17 0.39 -8.85 -2.28
N PHE A 18 -0.25 -8.46 -1.17
CA PHE A 18 0.49 -8.14 0.04
C PHE A 18 1.26 -9.35 0.58
N THR A 19 0.60 -10.52 0.66
CA THR A 19 1.27 -11.73 1.19
C THR A 19 2.38 -12.21 0.28
N SER A 20 2.18 -12.26 -1.04
CA SER A 20 3.21 -12.71 -1.98
C SER A 20 4.45 -11.81 -1.96
N ILE A 21 4.25 -10.50 -1.83
CA ILE A 21 5.34 -9.52 -1.70
C ILE A 21 6.09 -9.75 -0.39
N LEU A 22 5.38 -9.76 0.75
CA LEU A 22 6.00 -9.84 2.08
C LEU A 22 6.60 -11.21 2.41
N GLN A 23 6.15 -12.27 1.76
CA GLN A 23 6.74 -13.61 1.88
C GLN A 23 8.11 -13.69 1.19
N ARG A 24 8.31 -12.96 0.08
CA ARG A 24 9.52 -13.04 -0.75
C ARG A 24 10.50 -11.89 -0.51
N PHE A 25 10.00 -10.74 -0.07
CA PHE A 25 10.78 -9.51 0.07
C PHE A 25 10.61 -8.90 1.46
N SER A 26 11.69 -8.34 1.98
CA SER A 26 11.67 -7.41 3.10
C SER A 26 11.68 -5.98 2.56
N LEU A 27 10.68 -5.18 2.94
CA LEU A 27 10.56 -3.79 2.52
C LEU A 27 11.42 -2.91 3.43
N ARG A 28 12.27 -2.06 2.82
CA ARG A 28 13.01 -1.01 3.54
C ARG A 28 12.69 0.35 2.93
N SER A 29 12.36 1.29 3.80
CA SER A 29 12.27 2.71 3.43
C SER A 29 13.68 3.28 3.24
N LEU A 30 13.85 4.19 2.28
CA LEU A 30 15.08 4.97 2.13
C LEU A 30 15.22 6.05 3.21
N VAL A 31 14.11 6.42 3.83
CA VAL A 31 14.00 7.47 4.85
C VAL A 31 13.61 6.83 6.19
N PRO A 32 14.08 7.34 7.35
CA PRO A 32 13.67 6.83 8.66
C PRO A 32 12.15 6.82 8.82
N PRO A 33 11.55 5.81 9.49
CA PRO A 33 10.09 5.73 9.67
C PRO A 33 9.45 6.96 10.31
N ALA A 34 10.21 7.68 11.14
CA ALA A 34 9.74 8.90 11.83
C ALA A 34 9.57 10.10 10.88
N GLU A 35 10.21 10.07 9.71
CA GLU A 35 10.19 11.16 8.72
C GLU A 35 9.24 10.85 7.54
N ILE A 36 8.57 9.69 7.56
CA ILE A 36 7.60 9.32 6.54
C ILE A 36 6.32 10.14 6.75
N ASP A 37 6.05 11.06 5.82
CA ASP A 37 4.78 11.77 5.79
C ASP A 37 3.67 10.87 5.25
N ILE A 38 2.59 10.72 6.03
CA ILE A 38 1.40 9.93 5.67
C ILE A 38 0.23 10.88 5.31
N ALA A 39 0.40 12.19 5.45
CA ALA A 39 -0.63 13.16 5.13
C ALA A 39 -1.02 13.09 3.64
N HIS A 40 -2.31 13.11 3.36
CA HIS A 40 -2.82 13.04 1.99
C HIS A 40 -2.43 14.28 1.19
N LYS A 41 -1.77 14.11 0.03
CA LYS A 41 -1.37 15.22 -0.84
C LYS A 41 -2.57 15.90 -1.52
N ILE A 42 -3.66 15.16 -1.75
CA ILE A 42 -4.88 15.66 -2.40
C ILE A 42 -6.08 15.05 -1.69
N SER A 43 -7.00 15.91 -1.24
CA SER A 43 -8.29 15.56 -0.64
C SER A 43 -9.38 16.08 -1.58
N GLY A 44 -10.10 15.15 -2.22
CA GLY A 44 -11.10 15.45 -3.24
C GLY A 44 -11.90 14.19 -3.56
N PHE A 45 -11.72 13.64 -4.77
CA PHE A 45 -12.39 12.40 -5.18
C PHE A 45 -11.80 11.12 -4.55
N GLY A 46 -10.55 11.19 -4.05
CA GLY A 46 -9.89 10.08 -3.36
C GLY A 46 -8.74 10.57 -2.49
N ASN A 47 -8.40 9.79 -1.48
CA ASN A 47 -7.26 10.05 -0.59
C ASN A 47 -6.00 9.45 -1.22
N ILE A 48 -5.19 10.31 -1.84
CA ILE A 48 -3.97 9.88 -2.52
C ILE A 48 -2.79 10.03 -1.55
N PRO A 49 -2.00 8.97 -1.28
CA PRO A 49 -0.81 9.07 -0.46
C PRO A 49 0.25 9.93 -1.16
N PRO A 50 1.18 10.54 -0.41
CA PRO A 50 2.33 11.21 -1.00
C PRO A 50 3.23 10.19 -1.73
N THR A 51 3.99 10.68 -2.70
CA THR A 51 5.01 9.87 -3.40
C THR A 51 6.08 9.43 -2.39
N TYR A 52 6.39 8.14 -2.35
CA TYR A 52 7.42 7.56 -1.51
C TYR A 52 8.26 6.55 -2.30
N GLU A 53 9.49 6.33 -1.84
CA GLU A 53 10.40 5.34 -2.41
C GLU A 53 10.68 4.23 -1.40
N VAL A 54 10.61 2.98 -1.86
CA VAL A 54 10.85 1.78 -1.04
C VAL A 54 11.75 0.81 -1.80
N CYS A 55 12.66 0.17 -1.08
CA CYS A 55 13.52 -0.88 -1.60
C CYS A 55 12.96 -2.26 -1.25
N PHE A 56 12.85 -3.13 -2.25
CA PHE A 56 12.44 -4.52 -2.11
C PHE A 56 13.70 -5.38 -2.03
N MET A 57 14.03 -5.85 -0.84
CA MET A 57 15.18 -6.74 -0.66
C MET A 57 14.70 -8.19 -0.61
N ALA A 58 15.23 -9.05 -1.48
CA ALA A 58 14.90 -10.48 -1.43
C ALA A 58 15.26 -11.06 -0.07
N ARG A 59 14.37 -11.91 0.46
CA ARG A 59 14.58 -12.64 1.71
C ARG A 59 15.33 -13.95 1.45
#